data_AF-A0AA38X9X3-F1
#
_entry.id   AF-A0AA38X9X3-F1
#
_cell.length_a   1.000
_cell.length_b   1.000
_cell.length_c   1.000
_cell.angle_alpha   90.00
_cell.angle_beta   90.00
_cell.angle_gamma   90.00
#
_symmetry.space_group_name_H-M   'P 1'
#
loop_
_entity.id
_entity.type
_entity.pdbx_description
1 polymer ?
#
loop_
_entity_poly.entity_id
_entity_poly.type
_entity_poly.pdbx_seq_one_letter_code
_entity_poly.pdbx_strand_id
1 'polypeptide(L)'
;MLQQSGWPGERSASQHDVELANEPLTPEFLAGFKHALLASPAAQDNENLLTRSLRSVHHGDDFTYPMAILYDFPELPDEPVLISLEQSFFTRFHDHVMINELPLQKQPQQVLPPYLRLAVACLSCAASYDESPLQEPRDIARKLFLAGDRLWAVMLEVDNSEARTLESVISVLRLHAILLSMYGVLSADVAVWHPVEQYLLPSATTIARRLRLHESPLTNGTTTPQLINPKARSSVIACLLLVNVLGALHLNMPCYLTPNELGIHLGPEPVTFSQIYTSLLDPDLALAAGPASQCMPSLLLIAVLTDCICLRRSLADLVSLGSEDSKSHRGAQLAYNPHQVLSPVREYRRMEDRLSSALDKWMERFGHDAAPDNLALAYFCRLYLASPELSILPRLAHYPPVVQRENLSAVDSSVNVSDQSVAHAWAILENVDTRSKDEDTMCAIWSPIIVFYAALVVWARSQQRNDQGTKAGSVKQLLVFKLELERMRWPCCVEMASTLDRLMEQGRSSIRH
;
A
#
# COMPACT_ATOMS: atom_id res chain seq x y z
N MET A 1 35.64 11.33 39.10
CA MET A 1 34.88 10.17 38.59
C MET A 1 33.83 10.73 37.66
N LEU A 2 33.97 10.51 36.36
CA LEU A 2 33.01 11.01 35.37
C LEU A 2 31.66 10.36 35.64
N GLN A 3 30.66 11.16 36.02
CA GLN A 3 29.27 10.75 36.04
C GLN A 3 28.90 10.32 34.62
N GLN A 4 28.75 9.01 34.41
CA GLN A 4 28.04 8.52 33.24
C GLN A 4 26.60 8.98 33.41
N SER A 5 26.13 9.83 32.51
CA SER A 5 24.72 10.19 32.47
C SER A 5 23.88 8.93 32.27
N GLY A 6 22.79 8.80 33.02
CA GLY A 6 21.90 7.64 32.96
C GLY A 6 21.03 7.61 31.70
N TRP A 7 21.30 8.48 30.72
CA TRP A 7 20.48 8.61 29.52
C TRP A 7 20.93 7.62 28.44
N PRO A 8 20.04 6.78 27.90
CA PRO A 8 20.38 5.81 26.86
C PRO A 8 21.01 6.44 25.61
N GLY A 9 20.61 7.66 25.26
CA GLY A 9 21.15 8.40 24.11
C GLY A 9 22.53 9.05 24.31
N GLU A 10 23.03 9.11 25.56
CA GLU A 10 24.33 9.72 25.88
C GLU A 10 25.42 8.68 26.18
N ARG A 11 25.06 7.40 26.25
CA ARG A 11 25.98 6.27 26.44
C ARG A 11 26.11 5.44 25.17
N SER A 12 27.27 4.82 24.98
CA SER A 12 27.48 3.86 23.89
C SER A 12 26.57 2.64 24.08
N ALA A 13 25.90 2.24 22.99
CA ALA A 13 24.96 1.11 23.00
C ALA A 13 25.64 -0.17 23.54
N SER A 14 25.01 -0.81 24.52
CA SER A 14 25.47 -2.05 25.15
C SER A 14 24.60 -3.25 24.75
N GLN A 15 25.15 -4.46 24.85
CA GLN A 15 24.38 -5.69 24.59
C GLN A 15 23.21 -5.88 25.55
N HIS A 16 23.22 -5.25 26.74
CA HIS A 16 22.14 -5.30 27.71
C HIS A 16 21.04 -4.27 27.46
N ASP A 17 21.19 -3.39 26.46
CA ASP A 17 20.19 -2.35 26.17
C ASP A 17 18.91 -2.96 25.62
N VAL A 18 19.02 -4.07 24.90
CA VAL A 18 17.88 -4.85 24.41
C VAL A 18 17.15 -5.52 25.58
N GLU A 19 17.89 -6.03 26.58
CA GLU A 19 17.30 -6.66 27.76
C GLU A 19 16.60 -5.61 28.65
N LEU A 20 17.25 -4.48 28.91
CA LEU A 20 16.68 -3.35 29.65
C LEU A 20 15.51 -2.68 28.93
N ALA A 21 15.52 -2.61 27.60
CA ALA A 21 14.40 -2.09 26.81
C ALA A 21 13.16 -2.98 26.85
N ASN A 22 13.31 -4.26 27.25
CA ASN A 22 12.22 -5.20 27.44
C ASN A 22 11.67 -5.21 28.88
N GLU A 23 12.33 -4.54 29.83
CA GLU A 23 11.82 -4.39 31.20
C GLU A 23 10.76 -3.28 31.30
N PRO A 24 9.70 -3.46 32.11
CA PRO A 24 8.69 -2.43 32.34
C PRO A 24 9.35 -1.19 32.98
N LEU A 25 9.03 0.00 32.44
CA LEU A 25 9.62 1.25 32.92
C LEU A 25 9.26 1.46 34.38
N THR A 26 10.27 1.60 35.23
CA THR A 26 10.03 1.86 36.64
C THR A 26 9.49 3.29 36.82
N PRO A 27 8.64 3.55 37.83
CA PRO A 27 8.15 4.90 38.12
C PRO A 27 9.29 5.91 38.32
N GLU A 28 10.46 5.47 38.79
CA GLU A 28 11.65 6.32 38.91
C GLU A 28 12.20 6.76 37.55
N PHE A 29 12.10 5.92 36.51
CA PHE A 29 12.52 6.28 35.14
C PHE A 29 11.66 7.41 34.57
N LEU A 30 10.33 7.32 34.73
CA LEU A 30 9.39 8.36 34.28
C LEU A 30 9.55 9.67 35.06
N ALA A 31 9.83 9.58 36.36
CA ALA A 31 10.19 10.74 37.18
C ALA A 31 11.52 11.35 36.71
N GLY A 32 12.53 10.53 36.41
CA GLY A 32 13.82 10.95 35.86
C GLY A 32 13.70 11.60 34.49
N PHE A 33 12.84 11.07 33.60
CA PHE A 33 12.54 11.65 32.30
C PHE A 33 11.93 13.05 32.45
N LYS A 34 10.91 13.21 33.29
CA LYS A 34 10.31 14.53 33.59
C LYS A 34 11.33 15.48 34.21
N HIS A 35 12.18 14.99 35.11
CA HIS A 35 13.20 15.79 35.76
C HIS A 35 14.31 16.23 34.79
N ALA A 36 14.70 15.38 33.84
CA ALA A 36 15.67 15.70 32.79
C ALA A 36 15.10 16.69 31.76
N LEU A 37 13.81 16.54 31.41
CA LEU A 37 13.09 17.46 30.52
C LEU A 37 12.99 18.87 31.13
N LEU A 38 12.87 18.95 32.46
CA LEU A 38 12.84 20.20 33.25
C LEU A 38 14.24 20.71 33.62
N ALA A 39 15.27 19.87 33.59
CA ALA A 39 16.65 20.23 33.93
C ALA A 39 17.45 20.79 32.74
N SER A 40 16.88 20.74 31.53
CA SER A 40 17.43 21.46 30.39
C SER A 40 17.49 22.96 30.70
N PRO A 41 18.60 23.67 30.42
CA PRO A 41 18.69 25.12 30.59
C PRO A 41 17.59 25.86 29.82
N ALA A 42 17.08 25.27 28.73
CA ALA A 42 15.97 25.80 27.94
C ALA A 42 14.59 25.65 28.62
N ALA A 43 14.50 24.83 29.68
CA ALA A 43 13.28 24.52 30.42
C ALA A 43 13.18 25.21 31.79
N GLN A 44 14.23 25.93 32.19
CA GLN A 44 14.23 26.66 33.45
C GLN A 44 13.19 27.79 33.41
N ASP A 45 12.31 27.82 34.43
CA ASP A 45 11.24 28.82 34.66
C ASP A 45 10.07 28.85 33.66
N ASN A 46 9.87 27.79 32.85
CA ASN A 46 8.83 27.79 31.81
C ASN A 46 7.80 26.65 31.98
N GLU A 47 6.89 26.80 32.96
CA GLU A 47 5.77 25.87 33.19
C GLU A 47 4.87 25.68 31.95
N ASN A 48 4.90 26.63 31.01
CA ASN A 48 4.18 26.59 29.76
C ASN A 48 4.81 25.67 28.71
N LEU A 49 5.96 25.03 28.95
CA LEU A 49 6.56 24.09 27.98
C LEU A 49 5.68 22.86 27.69
N LEU A 50 4.78 22.50 28.61
CA LEU A 50 3.75 21.49 28.38
C LEU A 50 2.67 21.95 27.39
N THR A 51 2.55 23.25 27.13
CA THR A 51 1.49 23.87 26.31
C THR A 51 2.02 24.72 25.15
N ARG A 52 3.35 24.84 25.00
CA ARG A 52 3.99 25.75 24.03
C ARG A 52 4.10 25.10 22.64
N SER A 53 3.58 25.80 21.64
CA SER A 53 3.79 25.42 20.23
C SER A 53 5.26 25.58 19.84
N LEU A 54 5.88 24.46 19.44
CA LEU A 54 7.31 24.33 19.08
C LEU A 54 7.73 25.24 17.92
N ARG A 55 6.78 25.76 17.14
CA ARG A 55 7.03 26.68 16.01
C ARG A 55 7.55 28.06 16.43
N SER A 56 7.44 28.43 17.71
CA SER A 56 7.82 29.76 18.20
C SER A 56 9.30 29.90 18.62
N VAL A 57 10.09 28.83 18.51
CA VAL A 57 11.53 28.86 18.83
C VAL A 57 12.30 29.24 17.57
N HIS A 58 12.83 30.46 17.53
CA HIS A 58 13.68 30.94 16.44
C HIS A 58 14.97 30.11 16.35
N HIS A 59 15.42 29.91 15.11
CA HIS A 59 16.68 29.29 14.69
C HIS A 59 17.84 29.53 15.69
N GLY A 60 18.19 28.49 16.44
CA GLY A 60 19.33 28.55 17.37
C GLY A 60 19.43 27.35 18.32
N ASP A 61 18.31 26.75 18.72
CA ASP A 61 18.32 25.57 19.60
C ASP A 61 18.14 24.28 18.79
N ASP A 62 19.22 23.52 18.66
CA ASP A 62 19.20 22.16 18.11
C ASP A 62 18.30 21.29 19.01
N PHE A 63 17.07 21.03 18.57
CA PHE A 63 16.23 20.04 19.24
C PHE A 63 16.96 18.69 19.20
N THR A 64 17.30 18.17 20.38
CA THR A 64 17.90 16.85 20.47
C THR A 64 16.83 15.78 20.27
N TYR A 65 17.26 14.63 19.76
CA TYR A 65 16.43 13.44 19.75
C TYR A 65 15.87 13.14 21.15
N PRO A 66 14.58 12.81 21.32
CA PRO A 66 13.59 12.56 20.26
C PRO A 66 12.67 13.75 19.92
N MET A 67 12.81 14.89 20.59
CA MET A 67 11.98 16.08 20.32
C MET A 67 12.15 16.61 18.88
N ALA A 68 13.30 16.33 18.27
CA ALA A 68 13.55 16.56 16.84
C ALA A 68 12.48 15.93 15.91
N ILE A 69 11.91 14.77 16.28
CA ILE A 69 10.87 14.08 15.49
C ILE A 69 9.58 14.92 15.43
N LEU A 70 9.29 15.68 16.49
CA LEU A 70 8.11 16.52 16.62
C LEU A 70 8.37 18.00 16.28
N TYR A 71 9.60 18.37 15.93
CA TYR A 71 9.98 19.76 15.69
C TYR A 71 9.05 20.47 14.69
N ASP A 72 8.75 19.80 13.58
CA ASP A 72 7.92 20.36 12.52
C ASP A 72 6.43 20.02 12.63
N PHE A 73 5.96 19.45 13.76
CA PHE A 73 4.61 18.85 13.89
C PHE A 73 3.52 19.76 13.29
N PRO A 74 2.68 19.23 12.38
CA PRO A 74 1.72 20.06 11.68
C PRO A 74 0.59 20.48 12.62
N GLU A 75 0.01 21.64 12.33
CA GLU A 75 -1.16 22.13 13.06
C GLU A 75 -2.37 21.23 12.74
N LEU A 76 -3.01 20.75 13.80
CA LEU A 76 -4.16 19.85 13.70
C LEU A 76 -5.46 20.67 13.59
N PRO A 77 -6.49 20.13 12.89
CA PRO A 77 -7.83 20.68 12.93
C PRO A 77 -8.39 20.70 14.36
N ASP A 78 -9.35 21.60 14.60
CA ASP A 78 -10.06 21.65 15.86
C ASP A 78 -10.78 20.33 16.17
N GLU A 79 -10.92 20.05 17.46
CA GLU A 79 -11.57 18.85 18.00
C GLU A 79 -12.94 18.53 17.35
N PRO A 80 -13.86 19.50 17.12
CA PRO A 80 -15.15 19.21 16.47
C PRO A 80 -14.99 18.72 15.03
N VAL A 81 -13.97 19.20 14.31
CA VAL A 81 -13.68 18.78 12.93
C VAL A 81 -13.18 17.33 12.92
N LEU A 82 -12.29 16.97 13.84
CA LEU A 82 -11.80 15.60 13.98
C LEU A 82 -12.95 14.62 14.29
N ILE A 83 -13.84 14.96 15.23
CA ILE A 83 -15.03 14.15 15.55
C ILE A 83 -15.92 13.96 14.32
N SER A 84 -16.15 15.04 13.55
CA SER A 84 -16.95 14.96 12.33
C SER A 84 -16.31 14.06 11.26
N LEU A 85 -14.99 14.14 11.08
CA LEU A 85 -14.27 13.29 10.14
C LEU A 85 -14.30 11.82 10.55
N GLU A 86 -14.21 11.51 11.85
CA GLU A 86 -14.36 10.14 12.35
C GLU A 86 -15.76 9.58 12.08
N GLN A 87 -16.81 10.36 12.35
CA GLN A 87 -18.18 9.92 12.06
C GLN A 87 -18.36 9.65 10.57
N SER A 88 -17.87 10.57 9.72
CA SER A 88 -17.90 10.41 8.26
C SER A 88 -17.15 9.17 7.79
N PHE A 89 -16.03 8.80 8.44
CA PHE A 89 -15.31 7.57 8.14
C PHE A 89 -16.22 6.33 8.29
N PHE A 90 -16.85 6.19 9.46
CA PHE A 90 -17.66 5.02 9.76
C PHE A 90 -18.89 4.92 8.86
N THR A 91 -19.46 6.04 8.43
CA THR A 91 -20.55 6.07 7.47
C THR A 91 -20.08 5.63 6.07
N ARG A 92 -19.03 6.25 5.54
CA ARG A 92 -18.60 6.06 4.15
C ARG A 92 -17.93 4.72 3.88
N PHE A 93 -17.21 4.19 4.88
CA PHE A 93 -16.51 2.92 4.78
C PHE A 93 -17.32 1.75 5.36
N HIS A 94 -18.59 1.96 5.73
CA HIS A 94 -19.44 0.92 6.31
C HIS A 94 -19.55 -0.31 5.40
N ASP A 95 -19.71 -0.11 4.08
CA ASP A 95 -19.88 -1.20 3.13
C ASP A 95 -18.59 -1.51 2.34
N HIS A 96 -17.45 -0.95 2.76
CA HIS A 96 -16.20 -1.15 2.06
C HIS A 96 -15.63 -2.56 2.32
N VAL A 97 -15.48 -3.34 1.24
CA VAL A 97 -15.15 -4.79 1.20
C VAL A 97 -14.04 -5.27 2.15
N MET A 98 -13.02 -4.44 2.41
CA MET A 98 -11.89 -4.79 3.28
C MET A 98 -11.80 -3.92 4.54
N ILE A 99 -12.31 -2.69 4.52
CA ILE A 99 -12.17 -1.76 5.65
C ILE A 99 -13.23 -2.06 6.71
N ASN A 100 -14.43 -2.46 6.30
CA ASN A 100 -15.52 -2.81 7.22
C ASN A 100 -15.22 -4.04 8.10
N GLU A 101 -14.32 -4.92 7.63
CA GLU A 101 -13.87 -6.11 8.35
C GLU A 101 -12.72 -5.83 9.33
N LEU A 102 -12.12 -4.64 9.28
CA LEU A 102 -11.12 -4.24 10.26
C LEU A 102 -11.78 -4.13 11.64
N PRO A 103 -11.06 -4.53 12.72
CA PRO A 103 -11.55 -4.44 14.09
C PRO A 103 -11.51 -3.00 14.62
N LEU A 104 -12.05 -2.05 13.85
CA LEU A 104 -12.29 -0.69 14.29
C LEU A 104 -13.53 -0.69 15.18
N GLN A 105 -13.45 0.00 16.32
CA GLN A 105 -14.55 0.08 17.27
C GLN A 105 -15.72 0.82 16.62
N LYS A 106 -16.79 0.09 16.29
CA LYS A 106 -18.02 0.64 15.68
C LYS A 106 -18.93 1.33 16.70
N GLN A 107 -18.59 1.30 17.99
CA GLN A 107 -19.43 1.86 19.04
C GLN A 107 -19.03 3.31 19.36
N PRO A 108 -19.98 4.25 19.37
CA PRO A 108 -19.73 5.67 19.58
C PRO A 108 -19.25 6.05 20.99
N GLN A 109 -19.16 5.08 21.93
CA GLN A 109 -18.84 5.34 23.33
C GLN A 109 -17.36 5.16 23.68
N GLN A 110 -16.57 4.58 22.78
CA GLN A 110 -15.16 4.29 23.06
C GLN A 110 -14.27 5.26 22.26
N VAL A 111 -13.50 6.05 22.99
CA VAL A 111 -12.59 7.05 22.40
C VAL A 111 -11.46 6.34 21.69
N LEU A 112 -11.31 6.56 20.39
CA LEU A 112 -10.19 6.03 19.62
C LEU A 112 -8.87 6.62 20.15
N PRO A 113 -7.79 5.83 20.22
CA PRO A 113 -6.48 6.35 20.56
C PRO A 113 -6.06 7.48 19.60
N PRO A 114 -5.36 8.53 20.08
CA PRO A 114 -5.10 9.74 19.29
C PRO A 114 -4.46 9.49 17.93
N TYR A 115 -3.56 8.51 17.82
CA TYR A 115 -2.90 8.16 16.56
C TYR A 115 -3.88 7.54 15.56
N LEU A 116 -4.65 6.52 15.97
CA LEU A 116 -5.64 5.89 15.10
C LEU A 116 -6.72 6.88 14.67
N ARG A 117 -7.10 7.79 15.57
CA ARG A 117 -7.99 8.89 15.28
C ARG A 117 -7.49 9.77 14.13
N LEU A 118 -6.20 10.12 14.13
CA LEU A 118 -5.59 10.88 13.03
C LEU A 118 -5.63 10.10 11.71
N ALA A 119 -5.36 8.79 11.73
CA ALA A 119 -5.39 7.97 10.52
C ALA A 119 -6.82 7.83 9.94
N VAL A 120 -7.81 7.63 10.80
CA VAL A 120 -9.25 7.58 10.45
C VAL A 120 -9.69 8.93 9.87
N ALA A 121 -9.36 10.03 10.57
CA ALA A 121 -9.69 11.38 10.12
C ALA A 121 -9.00 11.72 8.79
N CYS A 122 -7.74 11.29 8.61
CA CYS A 122 -6.98 11.47 7.36
C CYS A 122 -7.68 10.81 6.17
N LEU A 123 -8.06 9.52 6.30
CA LEU A 123 -8.69 8.79 5.19
C LEU A 123 -10.08 9.33 4.87
N SER A 124 -10.83 9.73 5.89
CA SER A 124 -12.15 10.34 5.74
C SER A 124 -12.10 11.73 5.11
N CYS A 125 -11.15 12.57 5.54
CA CYS A 125 -10.92 13.88 4.95
C CYS A 125 -10.55 13.75 3.47
N ALA A 126 -9.67 12.80 3.15
CA ALA A 126 -9.27 12.45 1.79
C ALA A 126 -10.46 12.01 0.92
N ALA A 127 -11.38 11.23 1.49
CA ALA A 127 -12.60 10.78 0.81
C ALA A 127 -13.65 11.90 0.64
N SER A 128 -13.63 12.93 1.50
CA SER A 128 -14.67 13.97 1.61
C SER A 128 -14.38 15.23 0.78
N TYR A 129 -13.62 15.10 -0.31
CA TYR A 129 -13.11 16.22 -1.10
C TYR A 129 -14.22 17.18 -1.62
N ASP A 130 -15.41 16.67 -1.96
CA ASP A 130 -16.48 17.47 -2.58
C ASP A 130 -17.54 18.01 -1.60
N GLU A 131 -17.63 17.46 -0.39
CA GLU A 131 -18.75 17.71 0.55
C GLU A 131 -18.35 18.52 1.78
N SER A 132 -17.05 18.73 1.99
CA SER A 132 -16.56 19.35 3.22
C SER A 132 -16.66 20.87 3.16
N PRO A 133 -17.20 21.54 4.20
CA PRO A 133 -17.11 23.00 4.34
C PRO A 133 -15.68 23.50 4.60
N LEU A 134 -14.72 22.59 4.73
CA LEU A 134 -13.32 22.90 4.96
C LEU A 134 -12.70 23.52 3.71
N GLN A 135 -12.09 24.70 3.87
CA GLN A 135 -11.18 25.25 2.87
C GLN A 135 -9.97 24.31 2.79
N GLU A 136 -9.76 23.67 1.63
CA GLU A 136 -8.60 22.82 1.30
C GLU A 136 -8.54 21.44 2.02
N PRO A 137 -9.48 20.52 1.74
CA PRO A 137 -9.48 19.17 2.35
C PRO A 137 -8.21 18.36 2.04
N ARG A 138 -7.55 18.58 0.90
CA ARG A 138 -6.27 17.90 0.58
C ARG A 138 -5.15 18.29 1.53
N ASP A 139 -5.03 19.57 1.83
CA ASP A 139 -3.99 20.07 2.73
C ASP A 139 -4.24 19.64 4.17
N ILE A 140 -5.51 19.55 4.57
CA ILE A 140 -5.89 19.01 5.88
C ILE A 140 -5.56 17.51 5.94
N ALA A 141 -5.96 16.70 4.96
CA ALA A 141 -5.62 15.28 4.92
C ALA A 141 -4.10 15.07 4.95
N ARG A 142 -3.33 15.88 4.21
CA ARG A 142 -1.86 15.86 4.22
C ARG A 142 -1.29 16.20 5.59
N LYS A 143 -1.79 17.24 6.27
CA LYS A 143 -1.39 17.59 7.65
C LYS A 143 -1.71 16.47 8.62
N LEU A 144 -2.89 15.85 8.52
CA LEU A 144 -3.29 14.71 9.35
C LEU A 144 -2.38 13.50 9.12
N PHE A 145 -2.01 13.22 7.87
CA PHE A 145 -1.04 12.18 7.53
C PHE A 145 0.32 12.44 8.18
N LEU A 146 0.89 13.64 7.98
CA LEU A 146 2.19 14.01 8.54
C LEU A 146 2.19 14.00 10.07
N ALA A 147 1.09 14.41 10.71
CA ALA A 147 0.90 14.28 12.15
C ALA A 147 0.91 12.82 12.59
N GLY A 148 0.14 11.98 11.90
CA GLY A 148 0.02 10.56 12.19
C GLY A 148 1.33 9.80 11.98
N ASP A 149 2.10 10.12 10.95
CA ASP A 149 3.41 9.54 10.67
C ASP A 149 4.44 9.91 11.76
N ARG A 150 4.50 11.18 12.15
CA ARG A 150 5.40 11.62 13.23
C ARG A 150 5.02 11.04 14.58
N LEU A 151 3.73 10.98 14.87
CA LEU A 151 3.24 10.35 16.09
C LEU A 151 3.59 8.85 16.09
N TRP A 152 3.47 8.17 14.94
CA TRP A 152 3.90 6.79 14.77
C TRP A 152 5.40 6.60 15.04
N ALA A 153 6.25 7.48 14.52
CA ALA A 153 7.69 7.49 14.81
C ALA A 153 7.97 7.64 16.32
N VAL A 154 7.34 8.63 16.97
CA VAL A 154 7.49 8.83 18.42
C VAL A 154 7.01 7.62 19.23
N MET A 155 5.89 7.01 18.84
CA MET A 155 5.36 5.84 19.53
C MET A 155 6.28 4.62 19.44
N LEU A 156 6.85 4.37 18.25
CA LEU A 156 7.75 3.23 18.05
C LEU A 156 9.13 3.45 18.68
N GLU A 157 9.63 4.68 18.68
CA GLU A 157 11.00 4.95 19.09
C GLU A 157 11.15 5.43 20.54
N VAL A 158 10.17 6.18 21.06
CA VAL A 158 10.29 6.89 22.35
C VAL A 158 9.45 6.24 23.43
N ASP A 159 8.14 6.18 23.20
CA ASP A 159 7.20 5.72 24.22
C ASP A 159 7.32 4.20 24.35
N ASN A 160 7.28 3.45 23.23
CA ASN A 160 7.37 1.99 23.10
C ASN A 160 6.43 1.20 24.06
N SER A 161 5.69 1.86 24.95
CA SER A 161 4.80 1.30 25.95
C SER A 161 3.59 0.66 25.27
N GLU A 162 3.03 1.36 24.29
CA GLU A 162 1.99 0.87 23.40
C GLU A 162 2.51 -0.26 22.51
N ALA A 163 3.78 -0.26 22.09
CA ALA A 163 4.38 -1.37 21.35
C ALA A 163 4.70 -2.60 22.22
N ARG A 164 4.45 -2.54 23.54
CA ARG A 164 4.61 -3.66 24.49
C ARG A 164 3.28 -4.31 24.88
N THR A 165 2.15 -3.62 24.79
CA THR A 165 0.85 -4.20 25.15
C THR A 165 0.23 -4.90 23.95
N LEU A 166 0.27 -6.23 23.98
CA LEU A 166 0.00 -7.09 22.84
C LEU A 166 -1.34 -6.80 22.12
N GLU A 167 -2.36 -6.33 22.85
CA GLU A 167 -3.66 -5.93 22.30
C GLU A 167 -3.62 -4.60 21.52
N SER A 168 -2.83 -3.61 21.97
CA SER A 168 -2.65 -2.31 21.30
C SER A 168 -1.63 -2.38 20.14
N VAL A 169 -0.55 -3.19 20.25
CA VAL A 169 0.42 -3.42 19.15
C VAL A 169 -0.25 -4.07 17.94
N ILE A 170 -1.19 -4.98 18.18
CA ILE A 170 -1.77 -5.82 17.13
C ILE A 170 -2.96 -5.15 16.48
N SER A 171 -3.86 -4.56 17.26
CA SER A 171 -5.06 -3.92 16.70
C SER A 171 -4.78 -2.48 16.32
N VAL A 172 -4.42 -1.62 17.27
CA VAL A 172 -4.49 -0.18 17.06
C VAL A 172 -3.29 0.38 16.29
N LEU A 173 -2.07 0.02 16.68
CA LEU A 173 -0.83 0.48 16.03
C LEU A 173 -0.77 0.03 14.55
N ARG A 174 -1.25 -1.17 14.23
CA ARG A 174 -1.24 -1.65 12.84
C ARG A 174 -2.35 -1.05 12.00
N LEU A 175 -3.54 -0.90 12.57
CA LEU A 175 -4.62 -0.21 11.87
C LEU A 175 -4.19 1.20 11.50
N HIS A 176 -3.49 1.90 12.40
CA HIS A 176 -2.88 3.19 12.11
C HIS A 176 -1.97 3.14 10.88
N ALA A 177 -0.94 2.28 10.91
CA ALA A 177 0.01 2.18 9.80
C ALA A 177 -0.66 1.74 8.49
N ILE A 178 -1.63 0.81 8.54
CA ILE A 178 -2.40 0.35 7.37
C ILE A 178 -3.23 1.49 6.78
N LEU A 179 -4.00 2.22 7.60
CA LEU A 179 -4.88 3.30 7.14
C LEU A 179 -4.07 4.48 6.59
N LEU A 180 -2.97 4.87 7.24
CA LEU A 180 -2.07 5.89 6.70
C LEU A 180 -1.40 5.44 5.40
N SER A 181 -0.99 4.18 5.31
CA SER A 181 -0.42 3.62 4.09
C SER A 181 -1.45 3.55 2.96
N MET A 182 -2.73 3.28 3.26
CA MET A 182 -3.82 3.37 2.28
C MET A 182 -3.93 4.78 1.72
N TYR A 183 -3.97 5.80 2.59
CA TYR A 183 -3.99 7.19 2.14
C TYR A 183 -2.75 7.51 1.28
N GLY A 184 -1.55 7.12 1.74
CA GLY A 184 -0.35 7.51 1.03
C GLY A 184 -0.13 6.79 -0.30
N VAL A 185 -0.54 5.52 -0.42
CA VAL A 185 -0.58 4.81 -1.72
C VAL A 185 -1.61 5.42 -2.67
N LEU A 186 -2.69 6.00 -2.14
CA LEU A 186 -3.74 6.67 -2.91
C LEU A 186 -3.57 8.19 -2.96
N SER A 187 -2.40 8.70 -2.58
CA SER A 187 -1.99 10.09 -2.75
C SER A 187 -1.09 10.20 -3.98
N ALA A 188 -0.93 11.41 -4.50
CA ALA A 188 0.05 11.73 -5.55
C ALA A 188 1.17 12.67 -5.03
N ASP A 189 1.22 12.90 -3.71
CA ASP A 189 2.20 13.78 -3.07
C ASP A 189 3.51 13.04 -2.71
N VAL A 190 4.63 13.54 -3.24
CA VAL A 190 5.99 13.06 -2.96
C VAL A 190 6.26 13.01 -1.45
N ALA A 191 5.83 14.03 -0.71
CA ALA A 191 6.08 14.16 0.73
C ALA A 191 5.33 13.10 1.55
N VAL A 192 4.29 12.51 0.98
CA VAL A 192 3.49 11.43 1.58
C VAL A 192 4.05 10.06 1.16
N TRP A 193 4.51 9.92 -0.09
CA TRP A 193 5.05 8.67 -0.61
C TRP A 193 6.31 8.21 0.12
N HIS A 194 7.22 9.13 0.37
CA HIS A 194 8.53 8.81 0.95
C HIS A 194 8.41 8.19 2.37
N PRO A 195 7.61 8.73 3.31
CA PRO A 195 7.36 8.06 4.59
C PRO A 195 6.69 6.69 4.45
N VAL A 196 5.76 6.53 3.50
CA VAL A 196 5.11 5.23 3.24
C VAL A 196 6.13 4.19 2.78
N GLU A 197 6.99 4.55 1.84
CA GLU A 197 8.00 3.67 1.27
C GLU A 197 9.07 3.28 2.26
N GLN A 198 9.62 4.26 2.99
CA GLN A 198 10.79 4.02 3.81
C GLN A 198 10.46 3.45 5.17
N TYR A 199 9.31 3.82 5.74
CA TYR A 199 9.06 3.60 7.15
C TYR A 199 7.72 2.91 7.45
N LEU A 200 6.58 3.43 7.00
CA LEU A 200 5.27 2.93 7.44
C LEU A 200 5.03 1.47 7.04
N LEU A 201 5.16 1.13 5.76
CA LEU A 201 4.92 -0.25 5.29
C LEU A 201 6.00 -1.25 5.75
N PRO A 202 7.31 -0.93 5.68
CA PRO A 202 8.34 -1.81 6.21
C PRO A 202 8.21 -2.04 7.72
N SER A 203 7.91 -1.00 8.51
CA SER A 203 7.73 -1.12 9.97
C SER A 203 6.48 -1.95 10.30
N ALA A 204 5.34 -1.68 9.67
CA ALA A 204 4.11 -2.45 9.84
C ALA A 204 4.32 -3.94 9.53
N THR A 205 5.04 -4.24 8.44
CA THR A 205 5.34 -5.63 8.05
C THR A 205 6.32 -6.30 9.02
N THR A 206 7.34 -5.57 9.47
CA THR A 206 8.31 -6.07 10.47
C THR A 206 7.61 -6.40 11.79
N ILE A 207 6.74 -5.51 12.26
CA ILE A 207 5.92 -5.73 13.45
C ILE A 207 5.01 -6.95 13.23
N ALA A 208 4.42 -7.10 12.04
CA ALA A 208 3.59 -8.26 11.68
C ALA A 208 4.33 -9.59 11.76
N ARG A 209 5.58 -9.62 11.33
CA ARG A 209 6.45 -10.79 11.45
C ARG A 209 6.90 -11.06 12.88
N ARG A 210 7.36 -10.03 13.60
CA ARG A 210 7.84 -10.17 14.99
C ARG A 210 6.78 -10.72 15.93
N LEU A 211 5.53 -10.28 15.79
CA LEU A 211 4.41 -10.80 16.58
C LEU A 211 3.76 -12.06 15.97
N ARG A 212 4.38 -12.64 14.93
CA ARG A 212 3.92 -13.87 14.26
C ARG A 212 2.46 -13.82 13.83
N LEU A 213 1.93 -12.65 13.48
CA LEU A 213 0.51 -12.53 13.08
C LEU A 213 0.21 -13.12 11.71
N HIS A 214 1.24 -13.29 10.91
CA HIS A 214 1.15 -13.98 9.64
C HIS A 214 1.05 -15.50 9.84
N GLU A 215 1.48 -16.09 10.97
CA GLU A 215 1.40 -17.55 11.15
C GLU A 215 -0.06 -18.04 11.34
N SER A 216 -0.34 -19.34 11.19
CA SER A 216 -1.65 -19.88 11.59
C SER A 216 -1.64 -20.20 13.10
N PRO A 217 -2.64 -19.79 13.89
CA PRO A 217 -2.78 -20.21 15.29
C PRO A 217 -2.90 -21.73 15.48
N LEU A 218 -3.23 -22.49 14.42
CA LEU A 218 -3.37 -23.95 14.50
C LEU A 218 -2.03 -24.69 14.37
N THR A 219 -1.00 -24.07 13.80
CA THR A 219 0.20 -24.80 13.35
C THR A 219 1.24 -25.07 14.44
N ASN A 220 1.20 -24.39 15.58
CA ASN A 220 2.21 -24.56 16.62
C ASN A 220 1.57 -24.47 18.01
N GLY A 221 1.87 -25.43 18.90
CA GLY A 221 1.51 -25.39 20.33
C GLY A 221 2.15 -24.24 21.12
N THR A 222 2.71 -23.26 20.43
CA THR A 222 3.11 -21.97 20.97
C THR A 222 1.88 -21.15 21.30
N THR A 223 1.91 -20.53 22.48
CA THR A 223 1.01 -19.48 22.96
C THR A 223 1.09 -18.25 22.04
N THR A 224 0.66 -18.40 20.78
CA THR A 224 0.18 -17.25 20.02
C THR A 224 -0.91 -16.66 20.91
N PRO A 225 -0.80 -15.37 21.26
CA PRO A 225 -1.68 -14.75 22.22
C PRO A 225 -3.13 -15.01 21.84
N GLN A 226 -3.81 -15.83 22.63
CA GLN A 226 -5.24 -16.15 22.49
C GLN A 226 -6.14 -14.91 22.67
N LEU A 227 -5.54 -13.76 22.94
CA LEU A 227 -6.17 -12.48 23.24
C LEU A 227 -6.87 -11.84 22.04
N ILE A 228 -6.55 -12.23 20.80
CA ILE A 228 -7.12 -11.58 19.61
C ILE A 228 -8.05 -12.52 18.85
N ASN A 229 -9.24 -12.01 18.56
CA ASN A 229 -10.20 -12.66 17.68
C ASN A 229 -9.52 -13.05 16.34
N PRO A 230 -9.49 -14.35 15.98
CA PRO A 230 -8.85 -14.83 14.74
C PRO A 230 -9.36 -14.13 13.47
N LYS A 231 -10.63 -13.72 13.45
CA LYS A 231 -11.23 -12.97 12.33
C LYS A 231 -10.62 -11.57 12.20
N ALA A 232 -10.47 -10.86 13.32
CA ALA A 232 -9.88 -9.53 13.36
C ALA A 232 -8.42 -9.54 12.87
N ARG A 233 -7.64 -10.50 13.35
CA ARG A 233 -6.26 -10.73 12.89
C ARG A 233 -6.20 -10.99 11.37
N SER A 234 -7.05 -11.89 10.88
CA SER A 234 -7.12 -12.26 9.47
C SER A 234 -7.43 -11.05 8.59
N SER A 235 -8.34 -10.19 9.02
CA SER A 235 -8.74 -8.97 8.30
C SER A 235 -7.62 -7.92 8.27
N VAL A 236 -6.90 -7.74 9.38
CA VAL A 236 -5.73 -6.86 9.46
C VAL A 236 -4.63 -7.34 8.51
N ILE A 237 -4.34 -8.65 8.49
CA ILE A 237 -3.30 -9.21 7.61
C ILE A 237 -3.72 -9.15 6.14
N ALA A 238 -4.99 -9.41 5.83
CA ALA A 238 -5.53 -9.25 4.48
C ALA A 238 -5.40 -7.81 3.98
N CYS A 239 -5.75 -6.82 4.81
CA CYS A 239 -5.57 -5.41 4.47
C CYS A 239 -4.09 -5.03 4.34
N LEU A 240 -3.22 -5.53 5.21
CA LEU A 240 -1.79 -5.27 5.12
C LEU A 240 -1.20 -5.83 3.82
N LEU A 241 -1.60 -7.04 3.40
CA LEU A 241 -1.21 -7.60 2.11
C LEU A 241 -1.68 -6.71 0.96
N LEU A 242 -2.95 -6.29 0.99
CA LEU A 242 -3.52 -5.44 -0.05
C LEU A 242 -2.73 -4.13 -0.20
N VAL A 243 -2.46 -3.42 0.89
CA VAL A 243 -1.70 -2.16 0.82
C VAL A 243 -0.26 -2.40 0.39
N ASN A 244 0.37 -3.52 0.79
CA ASN A 244 1.67 -3.93 0.29
C ASN A 244 1.68 -4.13 -1.23
N VAL A 245 0.66 -4.80 -1.77
CA VAL A 245 0.53 -5.04 -3.22
C VAL A 245 0.28 -3.74 -3.97
N LEU A 246 -0.62 -2.88 -3.48
CA LEU A 246 -0.87 -1.57 -4.11
C LEU A 246 0.36 -0.67 -4.04
N GLY A 247 1.07 -0.65 -2.91
CA GLY A 247 2.35 0.03 -2.78
C GLY A 247 3.38 -0.53 -3.75
N ALA A 248 3.45 -1.85 -3.91
CA ALA A 248 4.39 -2.47 -4.82
C ALA A 248 4.12 -2.14 -6.29
N LEU A 249 2.85 -2.02 -6.67
CA LEU A 249 2.40 -1.61 -8.01
C LEU A 249 2.62 -0.13 -8.25
N HIS A 250 2.18 0.73 -7.32
CA HIS A 250 2.08 2.16 -7.54
C HIS A 250 3.39 2.89 -7.23
N LEU A 251 4.07 2.48 -6.14
CA LEU A 251 5.30 3.09 -5.65
C LEU A 251 6.56 2.34 -6.13
N ASN A 252 6.39 1.26 -6.89
CA ASN A 252 7.46 0.39 -7.35
C ASN A 252 8.35 -0.17 -6.19
N MET A 253 7.76 -0.47 -5.04
CA MET A 253 8.42 -1.08 -3.88
C MET A 253 8.35 -2.60 -3.88
N PRO A 254 9.30 -3.35 -3.30
CA PRO A 254 9.17 -4.80 -3.16
C PRO A 254 7.92 -5.19 -2.36
N CYS A 255 7.32 -6.34 -2.69
CA CYS A 255 6.26 -6.92 -1.86
C CYS A 255 6.91 -7.45 -0.57
N TYR A 256 6.60 -6.82 0.57
CA TYR A 256 7.17 -7.26 1.85
C TYR A 256 6.47 -8.48 2.42
N LEU A 257 5.25 -8.81 1.97
CA LEU A 257 4.52 -10.01 2.35
C LEU A 257 4.23 -10.89 1.13
N THR A 258 4.25 -12.21 1.34
CA THR A 258 3.99 -13.24 0.33
C THR A 258 2.78 -14.08 0.75
N PRO A 259 1.96 -14.59 -0.19
CA PRO A 259 0.77 -15.36 0.15
C PRO A 259 1.06 -16.63 0.96
N ASN A 260 2.24 -17.22 0.77
CA ASN A 260 2.65 -18.47 1.43
C ASN A 260 2.93 -18.30 2.93
N GLU A 261 3.21 -17.09 3.39
CA GLU A 261 3.42 -16.82 4.82
C GLU A 261 2.13 -16.48 5.56
N LEU A 262 0.96 -16.48 4.89
CA LEU A 262 -0.31 -16.00 5.44
C LEU A 262 -1.20 -17.11 6.01
N GLY A 263 -1.30 -17.14 7.33
CA GLY A 263 -2.21 -17.92 8.17
C GLY A 263 -3.53 -17.18 8.39
N ILE A 264 -4.20 -16.82 7.30
CA ILE A 264 -5.52 -16.17 7.33
C ILE A 264 -6.59 -17.26 7.53
N HIS A 265 -7.47 -17.05 8.50
CA HIS A 265 -8.66 -17.87 8.75
C HIS A 265 -9.87 -17.26 8.06
N LEU A 266 -10.48 -18.02 7.15
CA LEU A 266 -11.59 -17.56 6.32
C LEU A 266 -12.96 -17.93 6.88
N GLY A 267 -13.02 -18.71 7.96
CA GLY A 267 -14.25 -19.16 8.58
C GLY A 267 -14.01 -20.08 9.78
N PRO A 268 -15.08 -20.75 10.28
CA PRO A 268 -14.98 -21.70 11.38
C PRO A 268 -14.34 -23.04 10.96
N GLU A 269 -14.25 -23.31 9.66
CA GLU A 269 -13.66 -24.53 9.12
C GLU A 269 -12.13 -24.53 9.25
N PRO A 270 -11.49 -25.71 9.36
CA PRO A 270 -10.05 -25.84 9.50
C PRO A 270 -9.26 -25.48 8.23
N VAL A 271 -9.95 -25.13 7.13
CA VAL A 271 -9.31 -24.80 5.85
C VAL A 271 -8.63 -23.43 5.97
N THR A 272 -7.32 -23.42 5.77
CA THR A 272 -6.51 -22.19 5.80
C THR A 272 -6.49 -21.51 4.43
N PHE A 273 -6.29 -20.19 4.41
CA PHE A 273 -6.11 -19.44 3.16
C PHE A 273 -5.00 -20.04 2.27
N SER A 274 -3.86 -20.41 2.86
CA SER A 274 -2.75 -21.04 2.15
C SER A 274 -3.16 -22.32 1.41
N GLN A 275 -4.04 -23.15 1.99
CA GLN A 275 -4.54 -24.36 1.33
C GLN A 275 -5.43 -24.02 0.13
N ILE A 276 -6.35 -23.07 0.27
CA ILE A 276 -7.21 -22.62 -0.84
C ILE A 276 -6.36 -22.02 -1.95
N TYR A 277 -5.42 -21.15 -1.61
CA TYR A 277 -4.51 -20.53 -2.57
C TYR A 277 -3.63 -21.56 -3.28
N THR A 278 -3.12 -22.56 -2.55
CA THR A 278 -2.36 -23.67 -3.15
C THR A 278 -3.22 -24.47 -4.13
N SER A 279 -4.48 -24.76 -3.78
CA SER A 279 -5.42 -25.45 -4.69
C SER A 279 -5.80 -24.60 -5.91
N LEU A 280 -5.77 -23.27 -5.79
CA LEU A 280 -5.97 -22.36 -6.92
C LEU A 280 -4.78 -22.42 -7.90
N LEU A 281 -3.56 -22.49 -7.36
CA LEU A 281 -2.32 -22.53 -8.13
C LEU A 281 -1.98 -23.92 -8.70
N ASP A 282 -2.58 -24.99 -8.19
CA ASP A 282 -2.33 -26.35 -8.67
C ASP A 282 -3.36 -26.70 -9.76
N PRO A 283 -2.95 -26.95 -11.02
CA PRO A 283 -3.88 -27.23 -12.10
C PRO A 283 -4.68 -28.53 -11.90
N ASP A 284 -4.15 -29.50 -11.16
CA ASP A 284 -4.76 -30.82 -10.99
C ASP A 284 -5.73 -30.87 -9.81
N LEU A 285 -5.64 -29.93 -8.87
CA LEU A 285 -6.52 -29.85 -7.72
C LEU A 285 -7.81 -29.06 -8.05
N ALA A 286 -8.94 -29.62 -7.65
CA ALA A 286 -10.17 -28.85 -7.57
C ALA A 286 -10.00 -27.77 -6.49
N LEU A 287 -10.51 -26.56 -6.76
CA LEU A 287 -10.48 -25.48 -5.79
C LEU A 287 -11.25 -25.92 -4.54
N ALA A 288 -10.58 -25.91 -3.38
CA ALA A 288 -11.18 -26.35 -2.13
C ALA A 288 -12.47 -25.57 -1.87
N ALA A 289 -13.52 -26.27 -1.41
CA ALA A 289 -14.75 -25.62 -0.96
C ALA A 289 -14.41 -24.75 0.26
N GLY A 290 -14.28 -23.44 0.04
CA GLY A 290 -14.03 -22.48 1.09
C GLY A 290 -15.33 -21.86 1.59
N PRO A 291 -15.34 -21.29 2.81
CA PRO A 291 -16.46 -20.51 3.31
C PRO A 291 -16.80 -19.36 2.36
N ALA A 292 -18.09 -19.05 2.22
CA ALA A 292 -18.61 -17.97 1.37
C ALA A 292 -18.32 -16.56 1.95
N SER A 293 -17.07 -16.30 2.36
CA SER A 293 -16.66 -14.96 2.79
C SER A 293 -16.62 -14.02 1.58
N GLN A 294 -17.28 -12.86 1.71
CA GLN A 294 -17.34 -11.85 0.65
C GLN A 294 -15.96 -11.30 0.25
N CYS A 295 -14.96 -11.32 1.15
CA CYS A 295 -13.61 -10.84 0.88
C CYS A 295 -12.67 -11.90 0.30
N MET A 296 -13.05 -13.19 0.28
CA MET A 296 -12.20 -14.27 -0.22
C MET A 296 -11.84 -14.09 -1.71
N PRO A 297 -12.78 -13.76 -2.62
CA PRO A 297 -12.46 -13.65 -4.03
C PRO A 297 -11.40 -12.58 -4.31
N SER A 298 -11.52 -11.39 -3.69
CA SER A 298 -10.53 -10.32 -3.82
C SER A 298 -9.19 -10.68 -3.18
N LEU A 299 -9.19 -11.32 -2.01
CA LEU A 299 -7.95 -11.74 -1.35
C LEU A 299 -7.13 -12.74 -2.19
N LEU A 300 -7.80 -13.69 -2.86
CA LEU A 300 -7.13 -14.62 -3.79
C LEU A 300 -6.51 -13.87 -4.97
N LEU A 301 -7.22 -12.89 -5.55
CA LEU A 301 -6.67 -12.07 -6.63
C LEU A 301 -5.47 -11.22 -6.19
N ILE A 302 -5.53 -10.65 -4.98
CA ILE A 302 -4.41 -9.89 -4.39
C ILE A 302 -3.20 -10.80 -4.20
N ALA A 303 -3.41 -12.06 -3.79
CA ALA A 303 -2.34 -13.04 -3.68
C ALA A 303 -1.74 -13.42 -5.05
N VAL A 304 -2.57 -13.69 -6.05
CA VAL A 304 -2.10 -13.92 -7.44
C VAL A 304 -1.29 -12.72 -7.93
N LEU A 305 -1.77 -11.50 -7.70
CA LEU A 305 -1.08 -10.27 -8.11
C LEU A 305 0.26 -10.09 -7.38
N THR A 306 0.34 -10.49 -6.11
CA THR A 306 1.61 -10.54 -5.36
C THR A 306 2.62 -11.44 -6.06
N ASP A 307 2.21 -12.66 -6.44
CA ASP A 307 3.09 -13.59 -7.14
C ASP A 307 3.45 -13.11 -8.55
N CYS A 308 2.55 -12.41 -9.25
CA CYS A 308 2.86 -11.78 -10.54
C CYS A 308 3.94 -10.69 -10.39
N ILE A 309 3.85 -9.85 -9.35
CA ILE A 309 4.85 -8.82 -9.07
C ILE A 309 6.19 -9.45 -8.71
N CYS A 310 6.19 -10.46 -7.84
CA CYS A 310 7.38 -11.20 -7.45
C CYS A 310 8.05 -11.88 -8.65
N LEU A 311 7.26 -12.54 -9.51
CA LEU A 311 7.71 -13.18 -10.74
C LEU A 311 8.45 -12.18 -11.63
N ARG A 312 7.83 -11.02 -11.89
CA ARG A 312 8.44 -10.00 -12.75
C ARG A 312 9.75 -9.46 -12.16
N ARG A 313 9.75 -9.10 -10.89
CA ARG A 313 10.94 -8.51 -10.26
C ARG A 313 12.10 -9.49 -10.07
N SER A 314 11.81 -10.77 -9.89
CA SER A 314 12.86 -11.77 -9.64
C SER A 314 13.40 -12.40 -10.91
N LEU A 315 12.54 -12.64 -11.91
CA LEU A 315 12.91 -13.41 -13.09
C LEU A 315 12.89 -12.62 -14.40
N ALA A 316 12.11 -11.54 -14.55
CA ALA A 316 12.03 -10.83 -15.85
C ALA A 316 13.36 -10.16 -16.25
N ASP A 317 14.08 -9.60 -15.28
CA ASP A 317 15.39 -9.00 -15.53
C ASP A 317 16.42 -10.06 -15.99
N LEU A 318 16.40 -11.24 -15.37
CA LEU A 318 17.25 -12.37 -15.76
C LEU A 318 16.92 -12.90 -17.17
N VAL A 319 15.63 -12.91 -17.53
CA VAL A 319 15.18 -13.28 -18.88
C VAL A 319 15.62 -12.25 -19.92
N SER A 320 15.56 -10.96 -19.57
CA SER A 320 15.93 -9.85 -20.46
C SER A 320 17.43 -9.84 -20.75
N LEU A 321 18.28 -10.05 -19.73
CA LEU A 321 19.74 -10.16 -19.87
C LEU A 321 20.14 -11.31 -20.81
N GLY A 322 19.46 -12.46 -20.74
CA GLY A 322 19.72 -13.58 -21.65
C GLY A 322 19.35 -13.32 -23.12
N SER A 323 18.51 -12.32 -23.39
CA SER A 323 18.08 -11.92 -24.74
C SER A 323 19.03 -10.90 -25.38
N GLU A 324 19.58 -9.96 -24.61
CA GLU A 324 20.43 -8.88 -25.13
C GLU A 324 21.85 -9.33 -25.48
N ASP A 325 22.42 -10.29 -24.74
CA ASP A 325 23.72 -10.92 -25.08
C ASP A 325 23.71 -11.65 -26.44
N SER A 326 22.52 -11.84 -27.04
CA SER A 326 22.38 -12.40 -28.39
C SER A 326 22.71 -11.41 -29.51
N LYS A 327 22.80 -10.09 -29.23
CA LYS A 327 22.98 -9.06 -30.26
C LYS A 327 24.41 -8.49 -30.33
N SER A 328 25.23 -8.62 -29.28
CA SER A 328 26.53 -7.91 -29.18
C SER A 328 27.78 -8.78 -29.37
N HIS A 329 27.71 -10.12 -29.31
CA HIS A 329 28.90 -10.98 -29.40
C HIS A 329 28.80 -12.09 -30.45
N ARG A 330 29.49 -11.88 -31.60
CA ARG A 330 29.97 -12.95 -32.47
C ARG A 330 30.90 -13.87 -31.66
N GLY A 331 30.42 -14.99 -31.12
CA GLY A 331 31.35 -16.03 -30.65
C GLY A 331 30.82 -17.09 -29.69
N ALA A 332 29.81 -16.83 -28.88
CA ALA A 332 29.22 -17.85 -28.03
C ALA A 332 27.74 -17.56 -27.84
N GLN A 333 26.92 -18.14 -28.72
CA GLN A 333 25.54 -18.41 -28.34
C GLN A 333 25.63 -19.22 -27.04
N LEU A 334 25.25 -18.63 -25.90
CA LEU A 334 24.61 -19.41 -24.84
C LEU A 334 23.27 -19.87 -25.44
N ALA A 335 23.37 -20.80 -26.39
CA ALA A 335 22.24 -21.36 -27.09
C ALA A 335 21.30 -21.88 -26.02
N TYR A 336 20.04 -21.41 -26.05
CA TYR A 336 18.96 -21.97 -25.27
C TYR A 336 19.10 -23.49 -25.30
N ASN A 337 19.54 -24.07 -24.18
CA ASN A 337 19.77 -25.50 -24.10
C ASN A 337 18.44 -26.10 -23.64
N PRO A 338 17.65 -26.73 -24.53
CA PRO A 338 16.39 -27.34 -24.16
C PRO A 338 16.57 -28.53 -23.18
N HIS A 339 17.80 -28.94 -22.90
CA HIS A 339 18.12 -29.97 -21.92
C HIS A 339 18.56 -29.40 -20.56
N GLN A 340 18.68 -28.07 -20.43
CA GLN A 340 18.89 -27.44 -19.13
C GLN A 340 17.55 -27.39 -18.40
N VAL A 341 17.42 -28.27 -17.41
CA VAL A 341 16.15 -28.54 -16.69
C VAL A 341 15.67 -27.30 -15.92
N LEU A 342 16.58 -26.40 -15.52
CA LEU A 342 16.29 -25.20 -14.75
C LEU A 342 16.94 -23.98 -15.42
N SER A 343 16.20 -23.26 -16.26
CA SER A 343 16.61 -21.96 -16.78
C SER A 343 15.61 -20.88 -16.35
N PRO A 344 16.05 -19.62 -16.12
CA PRO A 344 15.15 -18.53 -15.73
C PRO A 344 13.97 -18.34 -16.70
N VAL A 345 14.20 -18.52 -18.01
CA VAL A 345 13.14 -18.41 -19.04
C VAL A 345 12.08 -19.51 -18.89
N ARG A 346 12.50 -20.76 -18.65
CA ARG A 346 11.57 -21.87 -18.45
C ARG A 346 10.78 -21.71 -17.16
N GLU A 347 11.46 -21.30 -16.09
CA GLU A 347 10.82 -21.04 -14.80
C GLU A 347 9.82 -19.89 -14.90
N TYR A 348 10.18 -18.81 -15.60
CA TYR A 348 9.30 -17.67 -15.83
C TYR A 348 8.02 -18.11 -16.55
N ARG A 349 8.14 -18.83 -17.67
CA ARG A 349 6.98 -19.35 -18.42
C ARG A 349 6.14 -20.32 -17.61
N ARG A 350 6.78 -21.24 -16.87
CA ARG A 350 6.08 -22.19 -15.99
C ARG A 350 5.23 -21.45 -14.95
N MET A 351 5.78 -20.41 -14.34
CA MET A 351 5.07 -19.61 -13.33
C MET A 351 3.98 -18.74 -13.96
N GLU A 352 4.23 -18.18 -15.14
CA GLU A 352 3.23 -17.43 -15.92
C GLU A 352 2.04 -18.31 -16.30
N ASP A 353 2.28 -19.51 -16.84
CA ASP A 353 1.25 -20.51 -17.18
C ASP A 353 0.44 -20.90 -15.94
N ARG A 354 1.14 -21.13 -14.82
CA ARG A 354 0.51 -21.46 -13.52
C ARG A 354 -0.40 -20.34 -13.02
N LEU A 355 0.06 -19.10 -13.07
CA LEU A 355 -0.72 -17.92 -12.64
C LEU A 355 -1.90 -17.66 -13.59
N SER A 356 -1.71 -17.86 -14.90
CA SER A 356 -2.81 -17.77 -15.87
C SER A 356 -3.89 -18.82 -15.59
N SER A 357 -3.51 -20.08 -15.37
CA SER A 357 -4.44 -21.17 -15.03
C SER A 357 -5.17 -20.89 -13.71
N ALA A 358 -4.48 -20.32 -12.71
CA ALA A 358 -5.10 -19.90 -11.46
C ALA A 358 -6.18 -18.83 -11.67
N LEU A 359 -5.97 -17.87 -12.58
CA LEU A 359 -6.98 -16.86 -12.94
C LEU A 359 -8.15 -17.45 -13.72
N ASP A 360 -7.93 -18.47 -14.56
CA ASP A 360 -9.00 -19.21 -15.23
C ASP A 360 -9.88 -19.93 -14.20
N LYS A 361 -9.27 -20.67 -13.27
CA LYS A 361 -9.97 -21.33 -12.16
C LYS A 361 -10.74 -20.36 -11.27
N TRP A 362 -10.14 -19.20 -10.98
CA TRP A 362 -10.80 -18.16 -10.20
C TRP A 362 -12.06 -17.66 -10.93
N MET A 363 -11.95 -17.40 -12.24
CA MET A 363 -13.08 -16.94 -13.06
C MET A 363 -14.19 -18.00 -13.16
N GLU A 364 -13.83 -19.28 -13.34
CA GLU A 364 -14.80 -20.38 -13.34
C GLU A 364 -15.55 -20.50 -12.02
N ARG A 365 -14.85 -20.31 -10.89
CA ARG A 365 -15.46 -20.43 -9.57
C ARG A 365 -16.31 -19.24 -9.19
N PHE A 366 -15.77 -18.03 -9.36
CA PHE A 366 -16.32 -16.82 -8.77
C PHE A 366 -16.91 -15.87 -9.81
N GLY A 367 -16.59 -16.02 -11.10
CA GLY A 367 -16.87 -15.01 -12.13
C GLY A 367 -18.36 -14.67 -12.30
N HIS A 368 -19.27 -15.61 -12.04
CA HIS A 368 -20.71 -15.36 -12.15
C HIS A 368 -21.28 -14.56 -10.97
N ASP A 369 -20.75 -14.74 -9.77
CA ASP A 369 -21.27 -14.13 -8.53
C ASP A 369 -20.35 -13.02 -7.98
N ALA A 370 -19.21 -12.79 -8.60
CA ALA A 370 -18.23 -11.81 -8.16
C ALA A 370 -18.77 -10.38 -8.33
N ALA A 371 -18.55 -9.55 -7.31
CA ALA A 371 -18.79 -8.11 -7.41
C ALA A 371 -18.00 -7.51 -8.60
N PRO A 372 -18.54 -6.48 -9.28
CA PRO A 372 -17.89 -5.85 -10.43
C PRO A 372 -16.43 -5.44 -10.16
N ASP A 373 -16.16 -4.85 -8.99
CA ASP A 373 -14.79 -4.45 -8.59
C ASP A 373 -13.80 -5.64 -8.51
N ASN A 374 -14.29 -6.85 -8.18
CA ASN A 374 -13.47 -8.06 -8.16
C ASN A 374 -13.21 -8.58 -9.58
N LEU A 375 -14.19 -8.49 -10.48
CA LEU A 375 -14.01 -8.82 -11.89
C LEU A 375 -13.00 -7.86 -12.54
N ALA A 376 -13.10 -6.57 -12.26
CA ALA A 376 -12.12 -5.57 -12.70
C ALA A 376 -10.71 -5.92 -12.18
N LEU A 377 -10.57 -6.32 -10.91
CA LEU A 377 -9.29 -6.76 -10.37
C LEU A 377 -8.78 -8.04 -11.04
N ALA A 378 -9.66 -9.00 -11.38
CA ALA A 378 -9.27 -10.22 -12.08
C ALA A 378 -8.73 -9.92 -13.49
N TYR A 379 -9.39 -9.03 -14.23
CA TYR A 379 -8.90 -8.55 -15.52
C TYR A 379 -7.60 -7.76 -15.39
N PHE A 380 -7.43 -7.01 -14.29
CA PHE A 380 -6.15 -6.35 -14.00
C PHE A 380 -5.02 -7.35 -13.74
N CYS A 381 -5.26 -8.45 -13.03
CA CYS A 381 -4.26 -9.51 -12.87
C CYS A 381 -3.87 -10.11 -14.22
N ARG A 382 -4.82 -10.33 -15.14
CA ARG A 382 -4.53 -10.80 -16.51
C ARG A 382 -3.75 -9.77 -17.31
N LEU A 383 -4.10 -8.49 -17.21
CA LEU A 383 -3.36 -7.39 -17.82
C LEU A 383 -1.93 -7.33 -17.31
N TYR A 384 -1.76 -7.47 -16.00
CA TYR A 384 -0.47 -7.55 -15.31
C TYR A 384 0.26 -8.87 -15.54
N LEU A 385 -0.30 -9.88 -16.19
CA LEU A 385 0.49 -11.00 -16.73
C LEU A 385 0.89 -10.70 -18.17
N ALA A 386 -0.07 -10.32 -19.00
CA ALA A 386 0.08 -10.12 -20.44
C ALA A 386 0.99 -8.95 -20.86
N SER A 387 1.20 -7.94 -20.00
CA SER A 387 1.97 -6.73 -20.34
C SER A 387 3.18 -6.53 -19.42
N PRO A 388 4.37 -7.13 -19.69
CA PRO A 388 5.55 -7.07 -18.81
C PRO A 388 5.98 -5.66 -18.40
N GLU A 389 5.82 -4.71 -19.33
CA GLU A 389 6.22 -3.31 -19.19
C GLU A 389 5.17 -2.45 -18.46
N LEU A 390 4.13 -3.05 -17.90
CA LEU A 390 3.04 -2.28 -17.28
C LEU A 390 3.55 -1.31 -16.20
N SER A 391 4.53 -1.74 -15.39
CA SER A 391 5.11 -0.95 -14.27
C SER A 391 5.97 0.24 -14.70
N ILE A 392 6.32 0.37 -15.98
CA ILE A 392 7.03 1.55 -16.50
C ILE A 392 6.07 2.62 -17.04
N LEU A 393 4.83 2.25 -17.37
CA LEU A 393 3.88 3.16 -18.02
C LEU A 393 3.59 4.44 -17.23
N PRO A 394 3.35 4.42 -15.89
CA PRO A 394 3.10 5.66 -15.14
C PRO A 394 4.27 6.64 -15.24
N ARG A 395 5.50 6.12 -15.24
CA ARG A 395 6.71 6.93 -15.38
C ARG A 395 6.82 7.54 -16.78
N LEU A 396 6.54 6.75 -17.82
CA LEU A 396 6.48 7.24 -19.21
C LEU A 396 5.39 8.29 -19.42
N ALA A 397 4.29 8.19 -18.67
CA ALA A 397 3.21 9.17 -18.66
C ALA A 397 3.53 10.42 -17.81
N HIS A 398 4.69 10.48 -17.17
CA HIS A 398 5.06 11.53 -16.21
C HIS A 398 4.02 11.71 -15.09
N TYR A 399 3.47 10.60 -14.58
CA TYR A 399 2.61 10.61 -13.41
C TYR A 399 3.45 10.91 -12.15
N PRO A 400 3.08 11.91 -11.34
CA PRO A 400 3.80 12.23 -10.11
C PRO A 400 3.55 11.19 -9.02
N PRO A 401 4.51 11.05 -8.08
CA PRO A 401 5.84 11.60 -8.10
C PRO A 401 6.75 10.80 -9.03
N VAL A 402 7.33 11.50 -10.00
CA VAL A 402 8.42 10.96 -10.81
C VAL A 402 9.65 10.94 -9.90
N VAL A 403 9.85 9.85 -9.16
CA VAL A 403 11.13 9.65 -8.47
C VAL A 403 12.16 9.52 -9.57
N GLN A 404 12.92 10.61 -9.79
CA GLN A 404 14.08 10.65 -10.66
C GLN A 404 15.15 9.72 -10.05
N ARG A 405 14.97 8.40 -10.14
CA ARG A 405 16.12 7.51 -9.95
C ARG A 405 17.01 7.75 -11.17
N GLU A 406 18.10 8.47 -10.92
CA GLU A 406 19.07 9.04 -11.88
C GLU A 406 19.67 8.04 -12.89
N ASN A 407 19.37 6.75 -12.77
CA ASN A 407 20.00 5.67 -13.53
C ASN A 407 19.11 5.03 -14.63
N LEU A 408 17.94 5.61 -14.95
CA LEU A 408 17.07 5.10 -16.03
C LEU A 408 17.09 5.96 -17.31
N SER A 409 18.11 6.79 -17.47
CA SER A 409 18.37 7.62 -18.66
C SER A 409 18.60 6.84 -19.97
N ALA A 410 18.40 5.52 -20.00
CA ALA A 410 18.66 4.66 -21.16
C ALA A 410 17.58 3.60 -21.41
N VAL A 411 16.34 3.80 -20.97
CA VAL A 411 15.24 2.92 -21.38
C VAL A 411 14.59 3.49 -22.65
N ASP A 412 15.34 3.44 -23.76
CA ASP A 412 14.87 3.62 -25.14
C ASP A 412 14.01 2.42 -25.61
N SER A 413 13.44 1.65 -24.67
CA SER A 413 12.65 0.48 -25.03
C SER A 413 11.28 0.95 -25.49
N SER A 414 11.03 0.77 -26.79
CA SER A 414 9.70 0.81 -27.38
C SER A 414 8.82 -0.15 -26.61
N VAL A 415 7.92 0.37 -25.78
CA VAL A 415 6.91 -0.44 -25.10
C VAL A 415 6.16 -1.22 -26.17
N ASN A 416 5.93 -2.51 -25.99
CA ASN A 416 5.13 -3.34 -26.90
C ASN A 416 3.86 -3.83 -26.20
N VAL A 417 2.70 -3.36 -26.67
CA VAL A 417 1.40 -3.65 -26.07
C VAL A 417 0.63 -4.56 -27.02
N SER A 418 0.30 -5.76 -26.54
CA SER A 418 -0.51 -6.73 -27.29
C SER A 418 -1.98 -6.30 -27.36
N ASP A 419 -2.71 -6.73 -28.40
CA ASP A 419 -4.16 -6.47 -28.50
C ASP A 419 -4.95 -7.16 -27.36
N GLN A 420 -4.44 -8.27 -26.82
CA GLN A 420 -4.98 -8.92 -25.63
C GLN A 420 -4.90 -8.01 -24.39
N SER A 421 -3.79 -7.30 -24.19
CA SER A 421 -3.65 -6.34 -23.10
C SER A 421 -4.67 -5.20 -23.22
N VAL A 422 -4.93 -4.74 -24.45
CA VAL A 422 -5.98 -3.73 -24.71
C VAL A 422 -7.37 -4.27 -24.41
N ALA A 423 -7.67 -5.53 -24.77
CA ALA A 423 -8.94 -6.15 -24.45
C ALA A 423 -9.17 -6.25 -22.93
N HIS A 424 -8.15 -6.63 -22.16
CA HIS A 424 -8.23 -6.62 -20.70
C HIS A 424 -8.40 -5.20 -20.13
N ALA A 425 -7.75 -4.19 -20.71
CA ALA A 425 -7.93 -2.80 -20.28
C ALA A 425 -9.38 -2.31 -20.44
N TRP A 426 -10.05 -2.67 -21.54
CA TRP A 426 -11.49 -2.37 -21.72
C TRP A 426 -12.36 -3.17 -20.76
N ALA A 427 -12.08 -4.45 -20.55
CA ALA A 427 -12.81 -5.27 -19.60
C ALA A 427 -12.72 -4.73 -18.16
N ILE A 428 -11.58 -4.15 -17.76
CA ILE A 428 -11.44 -3.45 -16.47
C ILE A 428 -12.44 -2.30 -16.40
N LEU A 429 -12.46 -1.41 -17.41
CA LEU A 429 -13.35 -0.26 -17.44
C LEU A 429 -14.84 -0.64 -17.44
N GLU A 430 -15.21 -1.73 -18.11
CA GLU A 430 -16.58 -2.24 -18.16
C GLU A 430 -17.08 -2.77 -16.81
N ASN A 431 -16.17 -3.28 -15.97
CA ASN A 431 -16.51 -3.90 -14.68
C ASN A 431 -16.27 -2.98 -13.48
N VAL A 432 -15.64 -1.82 -13.67
CA VAL A 432 -15.56 -0.81 -12.62
C VAL A 432 -16.90 -0.10 -12.56
N ASP A 433 -17.64 -0.35 -11.48
CA ASP A 433 -19.00 0.15 -11.31
C ASP A 433 -19.03 1.31 -10.33
N THR A 434 -18.66 2.50 -10.80
CA THR A 434 -18.89 3.75 -10.05
C THR A 434 -20.30 4.31 -10.25
N ARG A 435 -21.06 3.79 -11.22
CA ARG A 435 -22.34 4.38 -11.65
C ARG A 435 -23.55 3.84 -10.91
N SER A 436 -23.48 2.60 -10.42
CA SER A 436 -24.60 1.96 -9.70
C SER A 436 -24.58 2.20 -8.19
N LYS A 437 -23.45 2.70 -7.67
CA LYS A 437 -23.25 2.88 -6.23
C LYS A 437 -23.85 4.20 -5.76
N ASP A 438 -24.48 4.17 -4.59
CA ASP A 438 -24.93 5.38 -3.90
C ASP A 438 -23.76 6.34 -3.77
N GLU A 439 -24.01 7.64 -3.98
CA GLU A 439 -22.98 8.70 -3.95
C GLU A 439 -22.13 8.67 -2.65
N ASP A 440 -22.69 8.11 -1.57
CA ASP A 440 -22.05 8.02 -0.26
C ASP A 440 -21.08 6.85 -0.10
N THR A 441 -21.08 5.85 -1.00
CA THR A 441 -20.25 4.65 -0.87
C THR A 441 -18.91 4.76 -1.59
N MET A 442 -17.82 4.45 -0.87
CA MET A 442 -16.47 4.45 -1.44
C MET A 442 -16.23 3.24 -2.36
N CYS A 443 -15.66 3.49 -3.54
CA CYS A 443 -15.21 2.40 -4.41
C CYS A 443 -14.02 1.65 -3.81
N ALA A 444 -13.75 0.43 -4.27
CA ALA A 444 -12.64 -0.36 -3.77
C ALA A 444 -11.29 0.39 -3.95
N ILE A 445 -10.40 0.23 -2.97
CA ILE A 445 -9.11 0.95 -2.94
C ILE A 445 -8.19 0.66 -4.12
N TRP A 446 -8.36 -0.46 -4.82
CA TRP A 446 -7.58 -0.77 -6.02
C TRP A 446 -8.13 -0.14 -7.30
N SER A 447 -9.40 0.27 -7.32
CA SER A 447 -10.10 0.71 -8.54
C SER A 447 -9.39 1.88 -9.26
N PRO A 448 -8.96 2.96 -8.58
CA PRO A 448 -8.23 4.06 -9.24
C PRO A 448 -6.97 3.59 -9.95
N ILE A 449 -6.19 2.75 -9.26
CA ILE A 449 -4.90 2.27 -9.76
C ILE A 449 -5.12 1.40 -11.00
N ILE A 450 -6.04 0.43 -10.95
CA ILE A 450 -6.24 -0.48 -12.08
C ILE A 450 -6.83 0.22 -13.31
N VAL A 451 -7.72 1.20 -13.12
CA VAL A 451 -8.28 2.01 -14.21
C VAL A 451 -7.22 2.89 -14.84
N PHE A 452 -6.37 3.52 -14.01
CA PHE A 452 -5.29 4.35 -14.51
C PHE A 452 -4.30 3.53 -15.33
N TYR A 453 -3.84 2.38 -14.83
CA TYR A 453 -2.97 1.48 -15.60
C TYR A 453 -3.62 0.96 -16.89
N ALA A 454 -4.91 0.64 -16.87
CA ALA A 454 -5.66 0.26 -18.07
C ALA A 454 -5.67 1.38 -19.12
N ALA A 455 -5.90 2.63 -18.71
CA ALA A 455 -5.84 3.79 -19.58
C ALA A 455 -4.45 3.97 -20.20
N LEU A 456 -3.40 3.78 -19.42
CA LEU A 456 -2.02 3.88 -19.90
C LEU A 456 -1.66 2.79 -20.93
N VAL A 457 -2.22 1.58 -20.81
CA VAL A 457 -2.05 0.52 -21.81
C VAL A 457 -2.70 0.92 -23.14
N VAL A 458 -3.92 1.47 -23.10
CA VAL A 458 -4.62 1.99 -24.29
C VAL A 458 -3.82 3.13 -24.93
N TRP A 459 -3.29 4.04 -24.11
CA TRP A 459 -2.42 5.13 -24.56
C TRP A 459 -1.15 4.59 -25.24
N ALA A 460 -0.41 3.68 -24.60
CA ALA A 460 0.82 3.12 -25.15
C ALA A 460 0.57 2.38 -26.47
N ARG A 461 -0.53 1.62 -26.59
CA ARG A 461 -0.94 1.01 -27.86
C ARG A 461 -1.21 2.05 -28.95
N SER A 462 -1.84 3.17 -28.60
CA SER A 462 -2.15 4.23 -29.56
C SER A 462 -0.87 4.87 -30.14
N GLN A 463 0.18 5.04 -29.32
CA GLN A 463 1.47 5.54 -29.77
C GLN A 463 2.14 4.57 -30.75
N GLN A 464 2.19 3.28 -30.44
CA GLN A 464 2.76 2.25 -31.33
C GLN A 464 2.12 2.23 -32.72
N ARG A 465 0.80 2.41 -32.79
CA ARG A 465 0.08 2.39 -34.08
C ARG A 465 0.38 3.63 -34.92
N ASN A 466 0.62 4.77 -34.28
CA ASN A 466 1.03 6.00 -34.95
C ASN A 466 2.41 5.84 -35.58
N ASP A 467 3.37 5.26 -34.84
CA ASP A 467 4.73 5.01 -35.33
C ASP A 467 4.74 4.03 -36.52
N GLN A 468 3.77 3.11 -36.56
CA GLN A 468 3.62 2.14 -37.66
C GLN A 468 2.83 2.68 -38.87
N GLY A 469 2.40 3.95 -38.86
CA GLY A 469 1.64 4.56 -39.96
C GLY A 469 0.25 3.97 -40.21
N THR A 470 -0.23 3.11 -39.30
CA THR A 470 -1.60 2.58 -39.33
C THR A 470 -2.56 3.61 -38.76
N LYS A 471 -3.81 3.71 -39.30
CA LYS A 471 -4.82 4.68 -38.85
C LYS A 471 -4.88 4.71 -37.31
N ALA A 472 -4.42 5.83 -36.74
CA ALA A 472 -4.31 6.07 -35.32
C ALA A 472 -5.60 5.66 -34.59
N GLY A 473 -5.47 4.84 -33.53
CA GLY A 473 -6.53 4.74 -32.54
C GLY A 473 -6.78 6.13 -31.97
N SER A 474 -8.04 6.57 -31.94
CA SER A 474 -8.36 7.92 -31.48
C SER A 474 -7.99 8.05 -30.01
N VAL A 475 -7.03 8.92 -29.69
CA VAL A 475 -6.62 9.30 -28.32
C VAL A 475 -7.81 9.76 -27.46
N LYS A 476 -8.96 10.10 -28.10
CA LYS A 476 -10.25 10.32 -27.42
C LYS A 476 -10.74 9.11 -26.61
N GLN A 477 -10.23 7.90 -26.85
CA GLN A 477 -10.55 6.72 -26.05
C GLN A 477 -10.17 6.90 -24.57
N LEU A 478 -9.12 7.68 -24.27
CA LEU A 478 -8.70 7.98 -22.90
C LEU A 478 -9.74 8.80 -22.12
N LEU A 479 -10.64 9.50 -22.82
CA LEU A 479 -11.67 10.32 -22.18
C LEU A 479 -12.60 9.47 -21.30
N VAL A 480 -12.90 8.23 -21.70
CA VAL A 480 -13.82 7.38 -20.91
C VAL A 480 -13.17 6.96 -19.60
N PHE A 481 -11.87 6.60 -19.62
CA PHE A 481 -11.10 6.29 -18.41
C PHE A 481 -10.94 7.51 -17.50
N LYS A 482 -10.68 8.69 -18.09
CA LYS A 482 -10.60 9.94 -17.35
C LYS A 482 -11.91 10.22 -16.61
N LEU A 483 -13.05 10.19 -17.31
CA LEU A 483 -14.36 10.44 -16.71
C LEU A 483 -14.68 9.45 -15.59
N GLU A 484 -14.20 8.21 -15.70
CA GLU A 484 -14.36 7.21 -14.66
C GLU A 484 -13.49 7.52 -13.43
N LEU A 485 -12.23 7.94 -13.63
CA LEU A 485 -11.35 8.38 -12.54
C LEU A 485 -11.89 9.62 -11.82
N GLU A 486 -12.39 10.62 -12.56
CA GLU A 486 -12.96 11.86 -12.00
C GLU A 486 -14.19 11.61 -11.11
N ARG A 487 -14.87 10.46 -11.27
CA ARG A 487 -16.00 10.06 -10.41
C ARG A 487 -15.59 9.39 -9.12
N MET A 488 -14.35 8.88 -9.06
CA MET A 488 -13.86 8.21 -7.86
C MET A 488 -13.35 9.25 -6.87
N ARG A 489 -13.70 9.07 -5.59
CA ARG A 489 -13.40 10.01 -4.49
C ARG A 489 -12.00 9.84 -3.87
N TRP A 490 -11.11 9.11 -4.54
CA TRP A 490 -9.74 8.88 -4.02
C TRP A 490 -8.80 10.02 -4.40
N PRO A 491 -7.84 10.43 -3.54
CA PRO A 491 -7.01 11.61 -3.78
C PRO A 491 -6.17 11.55 -5.06
N CYS A 492 -5.66 10.37 -5.40
CA CYS A 492 -4.84 10.14 -6.59
C CYS A 492 -5.62 10.34 -7.90
N CYS A 493 -6.95 10.22 -7.89
CA CYS A 493 -7.76 10.27 -9.09
C CYS A 493 -7.62 11.57 -9.87
N VAL A 494 -7.47 12.71 -9.16
CA VAL A 494 -7.34 14.01 -9.83
C VAL A 494 -6.02 14.14 -10.56
N GLU A 495 -4.91 13.69 -9.96
CA GLU A 495 -3.62 13.70 -10.65
C GLU A 495 -3.57 12.65 -11.77
N MET A 496 -4.21 11.49 -11.58
CA MET A 496 -4.34 10.47 -12.64
C MET A 496 -5.15 11.02 -13.83
N ALA A 497 -6.28 11.68 -13.59
CA ALA A 497 -7.11 12.31 -14.61
C ALA A 497 -6.36 13.45 -15.33
N SER A 498 -5.68 14.33 -14.58
CA SER A 498 -4.82 15.38 -15.12
C SER A 498 -3.69 14.82 -15.99
N THR A 499 -3.13 13.67 -15.59
CA THR A 499 -2.14 12.97 -16.40
C THR A 499 -2.72 12.52 -17.73
N LEU A 500 -3.92 11.92 -17.73
CA LEU A 500 -4.59 11.54 -18.98
C LEU A 500 -4.92 12.75 -19.87
N ASP A 501 -5.28 13.91 -19.30
CA ASP A 501 -5.47 15.14 -20.07
C ASP A 501 -4.20 15.55 -20.80
N ARG A 502 -3.05 15.58 -20.11
CA ARG A 502 -1.76 15.91 -20.72
C ARG A 502 -1.43 14.95 -21.87
N LEU A 503 -1.67 13.65 -21.70
CA LEU A 503 -1.45 12.66 -22.75
C LEU A 503 -2.37 12.88 -23.96
N MET A 504 -3.63 13.27 -23.72
CA MET A 504 -4.58 13.59 -24.79
C MET A 504 -4.18 14.83 -25.58
N GLU A 505 -3.62 15.84 -24.91
CA GLU A 505 -3.12 17.07 -25.55
C GLU A 505 -1.87 16.82 -26.39
N GLN A 506 -0.91 16.04 -25.86
CA GLN A 506 0.29 15.63 -26.58
C GLN A 506 -0.06 14.89 -27.88
N GLY A 507 -1.01 13.94 -27.82
CA GLY A 507 -1.47 13.21 -29.00
C GLY A 507 -2.09 14.11 -30.09
N ARG A 508 -2.73 15.24 -29.72
CA ARG A 508 -3.27 16.21 -30.68
C ARG A 508 -2.18 17.05 -31.35
N SER A 509 -1.10 17.36 -30.62
CA SER A 509 0.02 18.15 -31.14
C SER A 509 0.83 17.36 -32.18
N SER A 510 1.03 16.05 -31.97
CA SER A 510 1.74 15.17 -32.89
C SER A 510 1.04 14.99 -34.25
N ILE A 511 -0.30 15.07 -34.30
CA ILE A 511 -1.09 14.95 -35.56
C ILE A 511 -1.03 16.23 -36.43
N ARG A 512 -0.61 17.37 -35.87
CA ARG A 512 -0.58 18.67 -36.58
C ARG A 512 0.76 18.96 -37.26
N HIS A 513 1.77 18.16 -37.01
CA HIS A 513 3.06 18.17 -37.70
C HIS A 513 3.12 17.02 -38.69
#